data_AF-A0A2N5A4H3-F1
#
_entry.id   AF-A0A2N5A4H3-F1
#
_cell.length_a   1.000
_cell.length_b   1.000
_cell.length_c   1.000
_cell.angle_alpha   90.00
_cell.angle_beta   90.00
_cell.angle_gamma   90.00
#
_symmetry.space_group_name_H-M   'P 1'
#
loop_
_entity.id
_entity.type
_entity.pdbx_description
1 polymer ?
#
loop_
_entity_poly.entity_id
_entity_poly.type
_entity_poly.pdbx_seq_one_letter_code
_entity_poly.pdbx_strand_id
1 'polypeptide(L)'
;MKETVAMFNQQYVMPEGLTPYAGVTAKSPWLASETEKRQRKICDSLETAIRRSGLQNGMTISFHHAFRGGDKVVNMVMATLAEMGFRDLT
;
A
#
# COMPACT_ATOMS: atom_id res chain seq x y z
N MET A 1 10.77 -8.56 -28.52
CA MET A 1 9.54 -8.74 -27.70
C MET A 1 8.61 -7.53 -27.80
N LYS A 2 9.12 -6.30 -27.88
CA LYS A 2 8.29 -5.11 -28.13
C LYS A 2 7.55 -5.21 -29.47
N GLU A 3 8.28 -5.63 -30.49
CA GLU A 3 7.80 -5.84 -31.86
C GLU A 3 6.77 -6.98 -31.91
N THR A 4 7.02 -8.06 -31.17
CA THR A 4 6.15 -9.24 -31.08
C THR A 4 4.81 -8.91 -30.42
N VAL A 5 4.82 -8.14 -29.32
CA VAL A 5 3.60 -7.70 -28.64
C VAL A 5 2.78 -6.74 -29.52
N ALA A 6 3.44 -5.84 -30.25
CA ALA A 6 2.77 -4.97 -31.22
C ALA A 6 2.09 -5.77 -32.34
N MET A 7 2.79 -6.78 -32.88
CA MET A 7 2.25 -7.70 -33.87
C MET A 7 1.06 -8.51 -33.34
N PHE A 8 1.14 -9.02 -32.11
CA PHE A 8 0.04 -9.75 -31.48
C PHE A 8 -1.22 -8.89 -31.32
N ASN A 9 -1.07 -7.64 -30.89
CA ASN A 9 -2.19 -6.71 -30.73
C ASN A 9 -2.84 -6.31 -32.07
N GLN A 10 -2.12 -6.44 -33.20
CA GLN A 10 -2.65 -6.16 -34.53
C GLN A 10 -3.32 -7.36 -35.19
N GLN A 11 -2.82 -8.58 -34.94
CA GLN A 11 -3.23 -9.78 -35.67
C GLN A 11 -4.25 -10.64 -34.93
N TYR A 12 -4.37 -10.47 -33.60
CA TYR A 12 -5.23 -11.32 -32.76
C TYR A 12 -6.06 -10.48 -31.81
N VAL A 13 -7.15 -11.06 -31.31
CA VAL A 13 -7.90 -10.50 -30.19
C VAL A 13 -7.14 -10.77 -28.91
N MET A 14 -6.45 -9.75 -28.40
CA MET A 14 -5.63 -9.80 -27.19
C MET A 14 -6.28 -8.99 -26.05
N PRO A 15 -6.02 -9.32 -24.77
CA PRO A 15 -6.39 -8.46 -23.66
C PRO A 15 -5.72 -7.07 -23.77
N GLU A 16 -6.43 -6.02 -23.33
CA GLU A 16 -5.87 -4.67 -23.30
C GLU A 16 -4.67 -4.57 -22.33
N GLY A 17 -3.69 -3.73 -22.69
CA GLY A 17 -2.55 -3.42 -21.83
C GLY A 17 -1.43 -4.47 -21.80
N LEU A 18 -1.34 -5.37 -22.78
CA LEU A 18 -0.22 -6.30 -22.89
C LEU A 18 1.11 -5.55 -23.03
N THR A 19 2.02 -5.73 -22.06
CA THR A 19 3.36 -5.14 -22.05
C THR A 19 4.44 -6.21 -22.14
N PRO A 20 5.53 -6.00 -22.91
CA PRO A 20 6.68 -6.90 -22.91
C PRO A 20 7.29 -7.08 -21.52
N TYR A 21 7.95 -8.22 -21.31
CA TYR A 21 8.74 -8.47 -20.11
C TYR A 21 9.83 -7.40 -19.95
N ALA A 22 9.96 -6.86 -18.73
CA ALA A 22 10.85 -5.75 -18.40
C ALA A 22 11.86 -6.07 -17.29
N GLY A 23 11.98 -7.34 -16.88
CA GLY A 23 12.90 -7.77 -15.80
C GLY A 23 12.19 -8.31 -14.56
N VAL A 24 12.92 -9.09 -13.75
CA VAL A 24 12.39 -9.83 -12.60
C VAL A 24 11.85 -8.88 -11.52
N THR A 25 12.54 -7.77 -11.27
CA THR A 25 12.21 -6.81 -10.22
C THR A 25 11.34 -5.64 -10.71
N ALA A 26 11.02 -5.57 -12.01
CA ALA A 26 10.39 -4.41 -12.63
C ALA A 26 9.04 -4.01 -12.00
N LYS A 27 8.21 -5.01 -11.61
CA LYS A 27 6.94 -4.80 -10.89
C LYS A 27 7.00 -5.27 -9.43
N SER A 28 8.18 -5.62 -8.94
CA SER A 28 8.40 -6.05 -7.55
C SER A 28 9.77 -5.56 -7.09
N PRO A 29 9.94 -4.24 -6.90
CA PRO A 29 11.25 -3.63 -6.67
C PRO A 29 11.97 -4.18 -5.43
N TRP A 30 11.22 -4.47 -4.37
CA TRP A 30 11.73 -5.04 -3.12
C TRP A 30 12.44 -6.38 -3.28
N LEU A 31 12.31 -7.09 -4.41
CA LEU A 31 13.09 -8.31 -4.68
C LEU A 31 14.57 -8.03 -4.96
N ALA A 32 14.94 -6.77 -5.24
CA ALA A 32 16.33 -6.37 -5.40
C ALA A 32 17.13 -6.38 -4.08
N SER A 33 16.43 -6.42 -2.92
CA SER A 33 17.04 -6.46 -1.59
C SER A 33 16.42 -7.58 -0.76
N GLU A 34 17.22 -8.57 -0.36
CA GLU A 34 16.74 -9.70 0.45
C GLU A 34 16.21 -9.26 1.82
N THR A 35 16.79 -8.20 2.39
CA THR A 35 16.30 -7.59 3.64
C THR A 35 14.96 -6.90 3.41
N GLU A 36 14.86 -6.04 2.39
CA GLU A 36 13.63 -5.29 2.11
C GLU A 36 12.46 -6.22 1.76
N LYS A 37 12.71 -7.26 0.95
CA LYS A 37 11.74 -8.32 0.64
C LYS A 37 11.04 -8.89 1.88
N ARG A 38 11.75 -9.01 3.00
CA ARG A 38 11.25 -9.59 4.26
C ARG A 38 10.69 -8.53 5.22
N GLN A 39 11.29 -7.34 5.24
CA GLN A 39 11.03 -6.34 6.28
C GLN A 39 10.24 -5.12 5.80
N ARG A 40 9.95 -4.98 4.50
CA ARG A 40 9.29 -3.79 3.92
C ARG A 40 7.96 -3.40 4.57
N LYS A 41 7.28 -4.26 5.32
CA LYS A 41 5.99 -3.93 5.96
C LYS A 41 6.14 -3.43 7.40
N ILE A 42 7.31 -3.64 8.01
CA ILE A 42 7.58 -3.22 9.38
C ILE A 42 7.67 -1.69 9.39
N CYS A 43 7.08 -1.08 10.43
CA CYS A 43 7.13 0.35 10.69
C CYS A 43 7.70 0.56 12.09
N ASP A 44 8.63 1.48 12.24
CA ASP A 44 9.34 1.71 13.51
C ASP A 44 8.50 2.52 14.50
N SER A 45 7.42 3.17 14.04
CA SER A 45 6.47 3.92 14.87
C SER A 45 5.06 3.94 14.27
N LEU A 46 4.07 4.28 15.10
CA LEU A 46 2.69 4.48 14.65
C LEU A 46 2.58 5.64 13.65
N GLU A 47 3.29 6.74 13.87
CA GLU A 47 3.35 7.86 12.91
C GLU A 47 3.87 7.40 11.53
N THR A 48 4.89 6.54 11.52
CA THR A 48 5.44 5.99 10.27
C THR A 48 4.39 5.14 9.55
N ALA A 49 3.62 4.34 10.30
CA ALA A 49 2.52 3.56 9.74
C ALA A 49 1.41 4.45 9.15
N ILE A 50 1.03 5.53 9.85
CA ILE A 50 0.03 6.50 9.39
C ILE A 50 0.50 7.23 8.12
N ARG A 51 1.76 7.66 8.04
CA ARG A 51 2.30 8.29 6.82
C ARG A 51 2.30 7.33 5.64
N ARG A 52 2.70 6.08 5.86
CA ARG A 52 2.83 5.06 4.81
C ARG A 52 1.49 4.47 4.37
N SER A 53 0.43 4.60 5.17
CA SER A 53 -0.92 4.21 4.77
C SER A 53 -1.50 5.16 3.70
N GLY A 54 -0.96 6.37 3.59
CA GLY A 54 -1.46 7.40 2.68
C GLY A 54 -2.75 8.05 3.19
N LEU A 55 -3.01 7.99 4.51
CA LEU A 55 -4.17 8.65 5.13
C LEU A 55 -4.14 10.16 4.87
N GLN A 56 -5.31 10.74 4.60
CA GLN A 56 -5.52 12.17 4.38
C GLN A 56 -6.77 12.64 5.15
N ASN A 57 -6.92 13.95 5.31
CA ASN A 57 -8.16 14.53 5.85
C ASN A 57 -9.35 14.11 4.99
N GLY A 58 -10.52 13.92 5.62
CA GLY A 58 -11.73 13.47 4.90
C GLY A 58 -11.82 11.96 4.66
N MET A 59 -10.79 11.17 5.00
CA MET A 59 -10.82 9.72 4.82
C MET A 59 -11.53 8.99 5.96
N THR A 60 -11.96 7.76 5.69
CA THR A 60 -12.58 6.87 6.68
C THR A 60 -11.55 5.90 7.28
N ILE A 61 -11.58 5.73 8.59
CA ILE A 61 -10.77 4.74 9.33
C ILE A 61 -11.68 3.72 10.02
N SER A 62 -11.12 2.59 10.47
CA SER A 62 -11.92 1.52 11.08
C SER A 62 -11.16 0.80 12.17
N PHE A 63 -11.92 0.31 13.15
CA PHE A 63 -11.40 -0.50 14.26
C PHE A 63 -12.32 -1.69 14.51
N HIS A 64 -11.76 -2.81 14.96
CA HIS A 64 -12.53 -3.94 15.46
C HIS A 64 -12.61 -3.85 16.99
N HIS A 65 -13.65 -4.41 17.61
CA HIS A 65 -13.94 -4.23 19.04
C HIS A 65 -13.73 -5.52 19.87
N ALA A 66 -12.88 -6.44 19.40
CA ALA A 66 -12.69 -7.76 20.05
C ALA A 66 -12.17 -7.67 21.49
N PHE A 67 -11.45 -6.59 21.82
CA PHE A 67 -10.96 -6.33 23.18
C PHE A 67 -12.04 -5.80 24.15
N ARG A 68 -13.27 -5.55 23.68
CA ARG A 68 -14.39 -5.00 24.46
C ARG A 68 -13.96 -3.72 25.20
N GLY A 69 -14.33 -3.57 26.47
CA GLY A 69 -13.95 -2.41 27.29
C GLY A 69 -12.46 -2.33 27.63
N GLY A 70 -11.65 -3.31 27.23
CA GLY A 70 -10.20 -3.30 27.40
C GLY A 70 -9.42 -2.75 26.19
N ASP A 71 -10.10 -2.29 25.13
CA ASP A 71 -9.42 -1.77 23.96
C ASP A 71 -8.60 -0.51 24.29
N LYS A 72 -7.39 -0.47 23.74
CA LYS A 72 -6.50 0.69 23.83
C LYS A 72 -6.16 1.25 22.45
N VAL A 73 -6.47 0.52 21.38
CA VAL A 73 -6.03 0.86 20.03
C VAL A 73 -6.75 2.10 19.53
N VAL A 74 -8.07 2.21 19.75
CA VAL A 74 -8.85 3.38 19.32
C VAL A 74 -8.27 4.66 19.94
N ASN A 75 -8.14 4.70 21.26
CA ASN A 75 -7.64 5.90 21.95
C ASN A 75 -6.20 6.26 21.55
N MET A 76 -5.32 5.25 21.43
CA MET A 76 -3.93 5.45 21.03
C MET A 76 -3.82 6.04 19.60
N VAL A 77 -4.56 5.46 18.65
CA VAL A 77 -4.53 5.93 17.24
C VAL A 77 -5.15 7.31 17.11
N MET A 78 -6.29 7.56 17.75
CA MET A 78 -6.95 8.87 17.68
C MET A 78 -6.10 9.98 18.29
N ALA A 79 -5.37 9.71 19.39
CA ALA A 79 -4.44 10.67 19.97
C ALA A 79 -3.32 11.05 18.99
N THR A 80 -2.65 10.07 18.39
CA THR A 80 -1.59 10.33 17.40
C THR A 80 -2.12 11.06 16.17
N LEU A 81 -3.32 10.71 15.67
CA LEU A 81 -3.92 11.41 14.52
C LEU A 81 -4.22 12.88 14.84
N ALA A 82 -4.72 13.17 16.05
CA ALA A 82 -4.96 14.54 16.49
C ALA A 82 -3.65 15.33 16.63
N GLU A 83 -2.60 14.74 17.21
CA GLU A 83 -1.26 15.34 17.31
C GLU A 83 -0.65 15.64 15.93
N MET A 84 -0.86 14.75 14.95
CA MET A 84 -0.45 14.94 13.56
C MET A 84 -1.32 15.93 12.78
N GLY A 85 -2.42 16.43 13.38
CA GLY A 85 -3.27 17.47 12.81
C GLY A 85 -4.29 16.98 11.77
N PHE A 86 -4.62 15.69 11.77
CA PHE A 86 -5.68 15.15 10.89
C PHE A 86 -7.05 15.70 11.25
N ARG A 87 -7.89 15.91 10.23
CA ARG A 87 -9.23 16.51 10.36
C ARG A 87 -10.23 15.77 9.48
N ASP A 88 -11.49 15.95 9.81
CA ASP A 88 -12.64 15.50 8.99
C ASP A 88 -12.63 14.00 8.70
N LEU A 89 -12.10 13.18 9.61
CA LEU A 89 -12.11 11.72 9.48
C LEU A 89 -13.50 11.16 9.80
N THR A 90 -13.85 10.04 9.15
CA THR A 90 -15.02 9.21 9.51
C THR A 90 -14.56 7.93 10.21
#